data_AF-A0A8E0IP82-F1
#
_entry.id   AF-A0A8E0IP82-F1
#
_cell.length_a   1.000
_cell.length_b   1.000
_cell.length_c   1.000
_cell.angle_alpha   90.00
_cell.angle_beta   90.00
_cell.angle_gamma   90.00
#
_symmetry.space_group_name_H-M   'P 1'
#
loop_
_entity.id
_entity.type
_entity.pdbx_description
1 polymer ?
#
loop_
_entity_poly.entity_id
_entity_poly.type
_entity_poly.pdbx_seq_one_letter_code
_entity_poly.pdbx_strand_id
1 'polypeptide(L)' 'MLDAAEQKDVHVKIFAASASDAQDQLAAEHPDVLLLGPQVRYLESDFKKTLTIPVAVINMQDYGLMKGDHVLQTALDLMV' A
#
# COMPACT_ATOMS: atom_id res chain seq x y z
N MET A 1 2.91 10.49 1.44
CA MET A 1 3.79 9.47 0.84
C MET A 1 4.50 10.04 -0.38
N LEU A 2 3.79 10.69 -1.31
CA LEU A 2 4.38 11.32 -2.49
C LEU A 2 5.54 12.27 -2.13
N ASP A 3 5.33 13.19 -1.19
CA ASP A 3 6.38 14.09 -0.71
C ASP A 3 7.61 13.34 -0.16
N ALA A 4 7.39 12.22 0.52
CA ALA A 4 8.48 11.41 1.05
C ALA A 4 9.22 10.63 -0.05
N ALA A 5 8.52 10.23 -1.10
CA ALA A 5 9.12 9.60 -2.28
C ALA A 5 9.99 10.60 -3.04
N GLU A 6 9.49 11.83 -3.24
CA GLU A 6 10.26 12.92 -3.85
C GLU A 6 11.51 13.26 -3.03
N GLN A 7 11.38 13.38 -1.70
CA GLN A 7 12.53 13.66 -0.82
C GLN A 7 13.59 12.55 -0.83
N LYS A 8 13.19 11.30 -1.08
CA LYS A 8 14.09 10.14 -1.17
C LYS A 8 14.57 9.86 -2.60
N ASP A 9 14.19 10.68 -3.57
CA ASP A 9 14.44 10.47 -5.01
C ASP A 9 14.00 9.08 -5.51
N VAL A 10 12.86 8.61 -4.98
CA VAL A 10 12.29 7.31 -5.31
C VAL A 10 11.17 7.49 -6.34
N HIS A 11 11.36 6.88 -7.51
CA HIS A 11 10.34 6.85 -8.56
C HIS A 11 9.29 5.78 -8.26
N VAL A 12 8.21 6.17 -7.57
CA VAL A 12 7.07 5.30 -7.27
C VAL A 12 5.76 5.94 -7.71
N LYS A 13 4.86 5.12 -8.25
CA LYS A 13 3.47 5.50 -8.51
C LYS A 13 2.64 5.11 -7.28
N ILE A 14 2.07 6.10 -6.60
CA ILE A 14 1.24 5.88 -5.42
C ILE A 14 -0.18 6.32 -5.76
N PHE A 15 -1.13 5.42 -5.62
CA PHE A 15 -2.55 5.70 -5.79
C PHE A 15 -3.37 5.07 -4.66
N ALA A 16 -4.55 5.61 -4.42
CA ALA A 16 -5.47 5.12 -3.41
C ALA A 16 -6.81 4.78 -4.08
N ALA A 17 -7.40 3.67 -3.67
CA ALA A 17 -8.68 3.19 -4.16
C ALA A 17 -9.57 2.74 -2.99
N SER A 18 -10.87 2.68 -3.22
CA SER A 18 -11.78 2.07 -2.25
C SER A 18 -11.54 0.55 -2.20
N ALA A 19 -11.87 -0.09 -1.08
CA ALA A 19 -11.77 -1.55 -0.98
C ALA A 19 -12.68 -2.28 -1.99
N SER A 20 -13.81 -1.65 -2.35
CA SER A 20 -14.75 -2.17 -3.35
C SER A 20 -14.13 -2.20 -4.75
N ASP A 21 -13.33 -1.19 -5.09
CA ASP A 21 -12.69 -1.04 -6.41
C ASP A 21 -11.30 -1.67 -6.48
N ALA A 22 -10.83 -2.28 -5.37
CA ALA A 22 -9.46 -2.77 -5.26
C ALA A 22 -9.14 -3.80 -6.35
N GLN A 23 -10.05 -4.72 -6.66
CA GLN A 23 -9.83 -5.73 -7.69
C GLN A 23 -9.66 -5.13 -9.09
N ASP A 24 -10.51 -4.16 -9.45
CA ASP A 24 -10.43 -3.50 -10.76
C ASP A 24 -9.15 -2.69 -10.88
N GLN A 25 -8.75 -1.99 -9.81
CA GLN A 25 -7.51 -1.20 -9.78
C GLN A 25 -6.27 -2.09 -9.82
N LEU A 26 -6.26 -3.22 -9.10
CA LEU A 26 -5.18 -4.20 -9.18
C LEU A 26 -5.00 -4.74 -10.60
N ALA A 27 -6.11 -4.98 -11.32
CA ALA A 27 -6.09 -5.45 -12.70
C ALA A 27 -5.71 -4.38 -13.72
N ALA A 28 -5.99 -3.10 -13.44
CA ALA A 28 -5.67 -1.99 -14.34
C ALA A 28 -4.24 -1.47 -14.16
N GLU A 29 -3.77 -1.37 -12.92
CA GLU A 29 -2.53 -0.69 -12.56
C GLU A 29 -1.37 -1.64 -12.28
N HIS A 30 -1.64 -2.92 -11.98
CA HIS A 30 -0.63 -3.95 -11.69
C HIS A 30 0.46 -3.49 -10.70
N PRO A 31 0.09 -3.10 -9.46
CA PRO A 31 1.07 -2.61 -8.49
C PRO A 31 2.00 -3.72 -7.99
N ASP A 32 3.21 -3.37 -7.58
CA ASP A 32 4.18 -4.29 -6.99
C ASP A 32 3.91 -4.59 -5.50
N VAL A 33 3.20 -3.70 -4.80
CA VAL A 33 2.88 -3.82 -3.38
C VAL A 33 1.44 -3.33 -3.14
N LEU A 34 0.67 -4.08 -2.34
CA LEU A 34 -0.64 -3.65 -1.88
C LEU A 34 -0.59 -3.26 -0.40
N LEU A 35 -0.92 -2.01 -0.12
CA LEU A 35 -1.11 -1.52 1.25
C LEU A 35 -2.60 -1.36 1.56
N LEU A 36 -3.04 -2.01 2.63
CA LEU A 36 -4.42 -1.93 3.10
C LEU A 36 -4.53 -0.93 4.25
N GLY A 37 -5.56 -0.08 4.20
CA GLY A 37 -5.90 0.78 5.33
C GLY A 37 -6.28 -0.06 6.57
N PRO A 38 -6.03 0.44 7.79
CA PRO A 38 -6.29 -0.31 9.03
C PRO A 38 -7.76 -0.72 9.19
N GLN A 39 -8.68 0.02 8.59
CA GLN A 39 -10.13 -0.24 8.62
C GLN A 39 -10.54 -1.50 7.84
N VAL A 40 -9.76 -1.90 6.84
CA VAL A 40 -10.06 -3.03 5.95
C VAL A 40 -9.06 -4.18 6.10
N ARG A 41 -8.37 -4.23 7.25
CA ARG A 41 -7.39 -5.27 7.59
C ARG A 41 -7.89 -6.70 7.38
N TYR A 42 -9.18 -6.95 7.60
CA TYR A 42 -9.75 -8.29 7.44
C TYR A 42 -9.59 -8.84 6.01
N LEU A 43 -9.47 -7.98 4.99
CA LEU A 43 -9.24 -8.37 3.59
C LEU A 43 -7.81 -8.82 3.31
N GLU A 44 -6.86 -8.56 4.22
CA GLU A 44 -5.44 -8.91 4.04
C GLU A 44 -5.25 -10.39 3.73
N SER A 45 -5.95 -11.26 4.46
CA SER A 45 -5.84 -12.71 4.29
C SER A 45 -6.38 -13.19 2.94
N ASP A 46 -7.37 -12.49 2.39
CA ASP A 46 -7.99 -12.87 1.11
C ASP A 46 -7.13 -12.37 -0.06
N PHE A 47 -6.60 -11.16 0.02
CA PHE A 47 -5.65 -10.65 -0.96
C PHE A 47 -4.35 -11.45 -0.97
N LYS A 48 -3.80 -11.85 0.19
CA LYS A 48 -2.60 -12.70 0.25
C LYS A 48 -2.78 -14.08 -0.40
N LYS A 49 -4.00 -14.60 -0.47
CA LYS A 49 -4.29 -15.88 -1.14
C LYS A 49 -4.46 -15.73 -2.65
N THR A 50 -4.91 -14.56 -3.10
CA THR A 50 -5.28 -14.32 -4.49
C THR A 50 -4.17 -13.61 -5.29
N LEU A 51 -3.33 -12.83 -4.60
CA LEU A 51 -2.26 -12.05 -5.20
C LEU A 51 -0.89 -12.69 -4.93
N THR A 52 0.03 -12.50 -5.88
CA THR A 52 1.43 -12.91 -5.75
C THR A 52 2.31 -11.80 -5.18
N ILE A 53 1.83 -10.57 -5.18
CA ILE A 53 2.53 -9.41 -4.63
C ILE A 53 2.41 -9.34 -3.11
N PRO A 54 3.39 -8.75 -2.40
CA PRO A 54 3.29 -8.51 -0.97
C PRO A 54 2.08 -7.62 -0.64
N VAL A 55 1.32 -8.08 0.37
CA VAL A 55 0.19 -7.35 0.93
C VAL A 55 0.49 -7.06 2.39
N ALA A 56 0.33 -5.81 2.81
CA ALA A 56 0.51 -5.41 4.20
C ALA A 56 -0.55 -4.40 4.64
N VAL A 57 -0.76 -4.31 5.94
CA VAL A 57 -1.70 -3.36 6.54
C VAL A 57 -0.92 -2.18 7.08
N ILE A 58 -1.35 -0.97 6.72
CA ILE A 58 -0.75 0.26 7.22
C ILE A 58 -0.97 0.33 8.74
N ASN A 59 0.09 0.64 9.47
CA ASN A 59 0.01 0.86 10.91
C ASN A 59 -1.02 1.96 11.21
N MET A 60 -1.95 1.70 12.14
CA MET A 60 -3.03 2.64 12.47
C MET A 60 -2.52 3.99 12.97
N GLN A 61 -1.40 4.00 13.70
CA GLN A 61 -0.78 5.24 14.17
C GLN A 61 -0.19 6.03 13.02
N ASP A 62 0.57 5.39 12.12
CA ASP A 62 1.14 6.06 10.95
C ASP A 62 0.05 6.56 9.99
N TYR A 63 -1.03 5.80 9.84
CA TYR A 63 -2.21 6.20 9.07
C TYR A 63 -2.89 7.43 9.68
N GLY A 64 -3.17 7.41 10.99
CA GLY A 64 -3.84 8.51 11.68
C GLY A 64 -2.99 9.78 11.78
N LEU A 65 -1.67 9.65 11.85
CA LEU A 65 -0.73 10.77 11.87
C LEU A 65 -0.25 11.17 10.46
N MET A 66 -0.75 10.52 9.41
CA MET A 66 -0.38 10.76 8.01
C MET A 66 1.14 10.70 7.77
N LYS A 67 1.85 9.81 8.46
CA LYS A 67 3.30 9.60 8.33
C LYS A 67 3.68 8.89 7.04
N GLY A 68 3.53 9.59 5.93
CA GLY A 68 3.74 9.03 4.59
C GLY A 68 5.16 8.53 4.31
N ASP A 69 6.15 9.00 5.05
CA ASP A 69 7.54 8.53 5.02
C ASP A 69 7.68 7.13 5.63
N HIS A 70 7.07 6.89 6.79
CA HIS A 70 7.03 5.56 7.44
C HIS A 70 6.26 4.55 6.59
N VAL A 71 5.11 4.95 6.05
CA VAL A 71 4.28 4.09 5.21
C VAL A 71 5.00 3.75 3.90
N LEU A 72 5.71 4.71 3.29
CA LEU A 72 6.54 4.46 2.12
C LEU A 72 7.68 3.50 2.43
N GLN A 73 8.39 3.70 3.54
CA GLN A 73 9.48 2.80 3.93
C GLN A 73 8.97 1.37 4.12
N THR A 74 7.83 1.20 4.78
CA THR A 74 7.18 -0.11 4.95
C THR A 74 6.88 -0.77 3.60
N ALA A 75 6.40 0.00 2.61
CA ALA A 75 6.17 -0.53 1.27
C ALA A 75 7.47 -0.98 0.59
N LEU A 76 8.52 -0.17 0.67
CA LEU A 76 9.82 -0.45 0.07
C LEU A 76 10.47 -1.69 0.70
N ASP A 77 10.40 -1.84 2.02
CA ASP A 77 10.98 -2.98 2.74
C ASP A 77 10.32 -4.33 2.36
N LEU A 78 9.08 -4.30 1.86
CA LEU A 78 8.36 -5.49 1.38
C LEU A 78 8.75 -5.91 -0.04
N MET A 79 9.43 -5.04 -0.79
CA MET A 79 9.91 -5.32 -2.15
C MET A 79 11.30 -5.97 -2.18
N VAL A 80 11.94 -6.14 -1.02
CA VAL A 80 13.31 -6.66 -0.84
C VAL A 80 13.27 -8.11 -0.41
#